data_AF-A0A8J7JX15-F1
#
_entry.id   AF-A0A8J7JX15-F1
#
_cell.length_a   1.000
_cell.length_b   1.000
_cell.length_c   1.000
_cell.angle_alpha   90.00
_cell.angle_beta   90.00
_cell.angle_gamma   90.00
#
_symmetry.space_group_name_H-M   'P 1'
#
loop_
_entity.id
_entity.type
_entity.pdbx_description
1 polymer ?
#
loop_
_entity_poly.entity_id
_entity_poly.type
_entity_poly.pdbx_seq_one_letter_code
_entity_poly.pdbx_strand_id
1 'polypeptide(L)'
;MSANSDLSRSQPEHQPYVPSLSVAAKGLAEQHYRRAQEQFKMRNATLAVQELRDAIKINPAHSEYHALLAKVHIAQGLFGMANISLRQALKLNPEEPLALECLKELRNQPEQQKPQEATSFAERIRGFLTMKL
;
A
#
# COMPACT_ATOMS: atom_id res chain seq x y z
N MET A 1 -38.57 -40.40 -37.44
CA MET A 1 -38.11 -40.44 -36.04
C MET A 1 -37.41 -39.13 -35.78
N SER A 2 -38.11 -38.19 -35.14
CA SER A 2 -37.61 -36.86 -34.82
C SER A 2 -36.61 -36.93 -33.68
N ALA A 3 -35.40 -36.44 -33.89
CA ALA A 3 -34.45 -36.16 -32.81
C ALA A 3 -34.42 -34.65 -32.57
N ASN A 4 -35.34 -34.20 -31.73
CA ASN A 4 -35.16 -33.09 -30.80
C ASN A 4 -33.86 -33.32 -29.98
N SER A 5 -33.19 -32.37 -29.37
CA SER A 5 -33.21 -30.90 -29.26
C SER A 5 -32.06 -30.59 -28.29
N ASP A 6 -31.43 -29.44 -28.45
CA ASP A 6 -30.75 -28.69 -27.38
C ASP A 6 -30.12 -29.48 -26.23
N LEU A 7 -28.82 -29.73 -26.34
CA LEU A 7 -27.98 -29.68 -25.15
C LEU A 7 -27.23 -28.35 -25.18
N SER A 8 -27.88 -27.36 -24.56
CA SER A 8 -27.31 -26.08 -24.20
C SER A 8 -25.94 -26.31 -23.56
N ARG A 9 -24.90 -26.02 -24.33
CA ARG A 9 -23.52 -26.01 -23.85
C ARG A 9 -23.37 -24.73 -23.05
N SER A 10 -23.71 -24.79 -21.77
CA SER A 10 -23.49 -23.71 -20.82
C SER A 10 -22.02 -23.30 -20.91
N GLN A 11 -21.76 -22.13 -21.48
CA GLN A 11 -20.44 -21.53 -21.47
C GLN A 11 -20.05 -21.32 -20.00
N PRO A 12 -18.82 -21.65 -19.58
CA PRO A 12 -18.38 -21.31 -18.24
C PRO A 12 -18.46 -19.79 -18.09
N GLU A 13 -19.28 -19.37 -17.13
CA GLU A 13 -19.48 -18.00 -16.66
C GLU A 13 -18.19 -17.18 -16.79
N HIS A 14 -18.27 -16.07 -17.53
CA HIS A 14 -17.20 -15.09 -17.62
C HIS A 14 -16.89 -14.55 -16.22
N GLN A 15 -15.96 -15.19 -15.52
CA GLN A 15 -15.32 -14.58 -14.37
C GLN A 15 -14.73 -13.24 -14.82
N PRO A 16 -15.00 -12.13 -14.12
CA PRO A 16 -14.43 -10.84 -14.47
C PRO A 16 -12.92 -10.99 -14.56
N TYR A 17 -12.35 -10.62 -15.71
CA TYR A 17 -10.92 -10.63 -15.96
C TYR A 17 -10.23 -9.75 -14.92
N VAL A 18 -9.75 -10.37 -13.86
CA VAL A 18 -8.71 -9.79 -13.00
C VAL A 18 -7.40 -10.01 -13.74
N PRO A 19 -6.64 -8.96 -14.09
CA PRO A 19 -5.35 -9.16 -14.73
C PRO A 19 -4.45 -9.93 -13.76
N SER A 20 -4.35 -11.24 -13.95
CA SER A 20 -3.46 -12.09 -13.18
C SER A 20 -2.04 -11.68 -13.55
N LEU A 21 -1.32 -11.07 -12.61
CA LEU A 21 0.06 -10.65 -12.82
C LEU A 21 0.89 -11.87 -13.30
N SER A 22 1.47 -11.76 -14.49
CA SER A 22 2.29 -12.82 -15.10
C SER A 22 3.45 -13.21 -14.17
N VAL A 23 3.87 -14.48 -14.20
CA VAL A 23 5.02 -15.00 -13.42
C VAL A 23 6.27 -14.15 -13.67
N ALA A 24 6.51 -13.74 -14.92
CA ALA A 24 7.63 -12.88 -15.26
C ALA A 24 7.53 -11.49 -14.61
N ALA A 25 6.32 -10.89 -14.60
CA ALA A 25 6.08 -9.60 -13.97
C ALA A 25 6.22 -9.69 -12.44
N LYS A 26 5.72 -10.77 -11.81
CA LYS A 26 5.96 -11.05 -10.39
C LYS A 26 7.46 -11.15 -10.08
N GLY A 27 8.21 -11.88 -10.90
CA GLY A 27 9.66 -12.01 -10.75
C GLY A 27 10.40 -10.68 -10.86
N LEU A 28 9.97 -9.80 -11.77
CA LEU A 28 10.54 -8.47 -11.93
C LEU A 28 10.25 -7.57 -10.72
N ALA A 29 9.02 -7.58 -10.20
CA ALA A 29 8.66 -6.84 -8.99
C ALA A 29 9.52 -7.29 -7.79
N GLU A 30 9.72 -8.60 -7.66
CA GLU A 30 10.53 -9.17 -6.59
C GLU A 30 12.03 -8.85 -6.73
N GLN A 31 12.52 -8.71 -7.97
CA GLN A 31 13.88 -8.24 -8.21
C GLN A 31 14.07 -6.79 -7.73
N HIS A 32 13.14 -5.90 -8.08
CA HIS A 32 13.14 -4.53 -7.60
C HIS A 32 13.08 -4.47 -6.06
N TYR A 33 12.20 -5.27 -5.44
CA TYR A 33 12.11 -5.36 -3.98
C TYR A 33 13.42 -5.78 -3.31
N ARG A 34 14.09 -6.82 -3.82
CA ARG A 34 15.40 -7.25 -3.30
C ARG A 34 16.46 -6.16 -3.41
N ARG A 35 16.53 -5.46 -4.55
CA ARG A 35 17.43 -4.31 -4.71
C ARG A 35 17.12 -3.21 -3.71
N ALA A 36 15.85 -2.91 -3.46
CA ALA A 36 15.48 -1.92 -2.45
C ALA A 36 15.99 -2.29 -1.05
N GLN A 37 15.86 -3.57 -0.67
CA GLN A 37 16.38 -4.05 0.61
C GLN A 37 17.90 -3.89 0.71
N GLU A 38 18.64 -4.21 -0.35
CA GLU A 38 20.09 -4.03 -0.42
C GLU A 38 20.48 -2.54 -0.32
N GLN A 39 19.84 -1.68 -1.10
CA GLN A 39 20.09 -0.24 -1.08
C GLN A 39 19.78 0.37 0.29
N PHE A 40 18.71 -0.09 0.94
CA PHE A 40 18.36 0.38 2.28
C PHE A 40 19.40 -0.05 3.32
N LYS A 41 19.92 -1.28 3.23
CA LYS A 41 21.05 -1.74 4.07
C LYS A 41 22.31 -0.91 3.85
N MET A 42 22.56 -0.48 2.60
CA MET A 42 23.65 0.43 2.24
C MET A 42 23.40 1.90 2.62
N ARG A 43 22.32 2.19 3.37
CA ARG A 43 21.87 3.55 3.75
C ARG A 43 21.56 4.46 2.55
N ASN A 44 21.36 3.90 1.36
CA ASN A 44 20.95 4.64 0.17
C ASN A 44 19.42 4.66 0.05
N ALA A 45 18.78 5.43 0.93
CA ALA A 45 17.33 5.47 1.05
C ALA A 45 16.65 5.99 -0.24
N THR A 46 17.27 6.90 -0.99
CA THR A 46 16.73 7.42 -2.25
C THR A 46 16.59 6.34 -3.32
N LEU A 47 17.64 5.53 -3.53
CA LEU A 47 17.57 4.41 -4.47
C LEU A 47 16.60 3.33 -3.98
N ALA A 48 16.55 3.05 -2.67
CA ALA A 48 15.59 2.11 -2.11
C ALA A 48 14.14 2.52 -2.39
N VAL A 49 13.81 3.82 -2.27
CA VAL A 49 12.49 4.34 -2.61
C VAL A 49 12.18 4.16 -4.11
N GLN A 50 13.14 4.40 -5.00
CA GLN A 50 12.93 4.21 -6.43
C GLN A 50 12.60 2.76 -6.78
N GLU A 51 13.43 1.83 -6.30
CA GLU A 51 13.23 0.40 -6.49
C GLU A 51 11.88 -0.08 -5.93
N LEU A 52 11.48 0.40 -4.75
CA LEU A 52 10.16 0.08 -4.19
C LEU A 52 9.00 0.63 -5.02
N ARG A 53 9.12 1.84 -5.57
CA ARG A 53 8.07 2.39 -6.43
C ARG A 53 7.93 1.58 -7.71
N ASP A 54 9.02 1.08 -8.27
CA ASP A 54 8.96 0.22 -9.46
C ASP A 54 8.36 -1.15 -9.13
N ALA A 55 8.71 -1.76 -7.99
CA ALA A 55 8.05 -2.98 -7.49
C ALA A 55 6.53 -2.78 -7.30
N ILE A 56 6.12 -1.65 -6.70
CA ILE A 56 4.72 -1.30 -6.45
C ILE A 56 3.95 -1.03 -7.75
N LYS A 57 4.57 -0.39 -8.76
CA LYS A 57 3.91 -0.21 -10.06
C LYS A 57 3.54 -1.54 -10.71
N ILE A 58 4.38 -2.56 -10.52
CA ILE A 58 4.17 -3.89 -11.10
C ILE A 58 3.18 -4.69 -10.25
N ASN A 59 3.34 -4.69 -8.93
CA ASN A 59 2.45 -5.38 -8.00
C ASN A 59 1.98 -4.44 -6.87
N PRO A 60 0.93 -3.64 -7.12
CA PRO A 60 0.46 -2.65 -6.15
C PRO A 60 -0.23 -3.27 -4.93
N ALA A 61 -0.60 -4.55 -4.99
CA ALA A 61 -1.33 -5.26 -3.94
C ALA A 61 -0.41 -6.01 -2.94
N HIS A 62 0.92 -5.86 -3.05
CA HIS A 62 1.86 -6.51 -2.13
C HIS A 62 2.08 -5.68 -0.87
N SER A 63 1.63 -6.16 0.29
CA SER A 63 1.72 -5.44 1.57
C SER A 63 3.16 -5.09 1.96
N GLU A 64 4.08 -6.05 1.84
CA GLU A 64 5.49 -5.87 2.21
C GLU A 64 6.17 -4.71 1.48
N TYR A 65 5.83 -4.47 0.21
CA TYR A 65 6.45 -3.39 -0.56
C TYR A 65 6.07 -2.03 0.02
N HIS A 66 4.80 -1.86 0.41
CA HIS A 66 4.32 -0.66 1.09
C HIS A 66 4.88 -0.55 2.51
N ALA A 67 5.03 -1.68 3.22
CA ALA A 67 5.61 -1.71 4.57
C ALA A 67 7.08 -1.30 4.56
N LEU A 68 7.88 -1.84 3.64
CA LEU A 68 9.28 -1.45 3.49
C LEU A 68 9.39 0.02 3.05
N LEU A 69 8.53 0.50 2.15
CA LEU A 69 8.51 1.91 1.77
C LEU A 69 8.21 2.82 2.97
N ALA A 70 7.29 2.43 3.85
CA ALA A 70 7.04 3.14 5.10
C ALA A 70 8.30 3.19 5.98
N LYS A 71 8.99 2.06 6.14
CA LYS A 71 10.25 1.98 6.90
C LYS A 71 11.34 2.88 6.35
N VAL A 72 11.50 2.91 5.02
CA VAL A 72 12.49 3.80 4.37
C VAL A 72 12.13 5.27 4.62
N HIS A 73 10.85 5.63 4.50
CA HIS A 73 10.40 7.01 4.80
C HIS A 73 10.59 7.38 6.28
N ILE A 74 10.36 6.46 7.22
CA ILE A 74 10.65 6.69 8.65
C ILE A 74 12.14 6.98 8.86
N ALA A 75 13.02 6.18 8.26
CA ALA A 75 14.46 6.39 8.36
C ALA A 75 14.93 7.73 7.75
N GLN A 76 14.15 8.31 6.83
CA GLN A 76 14.37 9.64 6.25
C GLN A 76 13.70 10.78 7.05
N GLY A 77 12.93 10.48 8.10
CA GLY A 77 12.13 11.45 8.84
C GLY A 77 10.88 11.94 8.08
N LEU A 78 10.51 11.28 6.99
CA LEU A 78 9.35 11.62 6.15
C LEU A 78 8.07 10.97 6.69
N PHE A 79 7.69 11.31 7.92
CA PHE A 79 6.62 10.62 8.65
C PHE A 79 5.23 10.70 7.99
N GLY A 80 4.92 11.79 7.27
CA GLY A 80 3.68 11.90 6.50
C GLY A 80 3.60 10.87 5.37
N MET A 81 4.70 10.72 4.62
CA MET A 81 4.81 9.72 3.55
C MET A 81 4.83 8.30 4.11
N ALA A 82 5.52 8.09 5.23
CA ALA A 82 5.49 6.82 5.95
C ALA A 82 4.06 6.42 6.32
N ASN A 83 3.26 7.34 6.86
CA ASN A 83 1.88 7.09 7.27
C ASN A 83 1.00 6.65 6.07
N ILE A 84 1.16 7.30 4.91
CA ILE A 84 0.44 6.91 3.69
C ILE A 84 0.80 5.48 3.27
N SER A 85 2.09 5.17 3.17
CA SER A 85 2.58 3.82 2.82
C SER A 85 2.11 2.77 3.83
N LEU A 86 2.13 3.11 5.12
CA LEU A 86 1.74 2.22 6.21
C LEU A 86 0.25 1.89 6.18
N ARG A 87 -0.60 2.90 5.92
CA ARG A 87 -2.04 2.71 5.74
C ARG A 87 -2.32 1.76 4.57
N GLN A 88 -1.58 1.89 3.48
CA GLN A 88 -1.74 0.99 2.33
C GLN A 88 -1.29 -0.44 2.66
N ALA A 89 -0.16 -0.62 3.35
CA ALA A 89 0.32 -1.94 3.79
C ALA A 89 -0.72 -2.65 4.67
N LEU A 90 -1.23 -1.96 5.71
CA LEU A 90 -2.21 -2.52 6.65
C LEU A 90 -3.60 -2.70 6.05
N LYS A 91 -3.95 -1.94 5.02
CA LYS A 91 -5.17 -2.17 4.24
C LYS A 91 -5.09 -3.46 3.43
N LEU A 92 -3.93 -3.78 2.88
CA LEU A 92 -3.68 -4.99 2.09
C LEU A 92 -3.52 -6.22 2.98
N ASN A 93 -2.76 -6.08 4.06
CA ASN A 93 -2.56 -7.10 5.08
C ASN A 93 -2.52 -6.45 6.47
N PRO A 94 -3.60 -6.54 7.25
CA PRO A 94 -3.66 -5.99 8.61
C PRO A 94 -2.63 -6.58 9.58
N GLU A 95 -2.14 -7.80 9.30
CA GLU A 95 -1.16 -8.50 10.13
C GLU A 95 0.26 -8.40 9.60
N GLU A 96 0.53 -7.50 8.64
CA GLU A 96 1.85 -7.29 8.06
C GLU A 96 2.87 -6.91 9.15
N PRO A 97 3.82 -7.80 9.51
CA PRO A 97 4.66 -7.63 10.69
C PRO A 97 5.51 -6.36 10.61
N LEU A 98 6.10 -6.09 9.44
CA LEU A 98 6.93 -4.90 9.24
C LEU A 98 6.10 -3.60 9.36
N ALA A 99 4.85 -3.63 8.91
CA ALA A 99 3.95 -2.49 9.04
C ALA A 99 3.54 -2.27 10.51
N LEU A 100 3.27 -3.34 11.27
CA LEU A 100 2.96 -3.22 12.70
C LEU A 100 4.16 -2.70 13.50
N GLU A 101 5.39 -3.09 13.15
CA GLU A 101 6.62 -2.52 13.72
C GLU A 101 6.74 -1.02 13.41
N CYS A 102 6.62 -0.66 12.13
CA CYS A 102 6.70 0.74 11.69
C CYS A 102 5.61 1.61 12.32
N LEU A 103 4.41 1.05 12.58
CA LEU A 103 3.33 1.75 13.27
C LEU A 103 3.69 2.10 14.71
N LYS A 104 4.31 1.16 15.42
CA LYS A 104 4.79 1.39 16.79
C LYS A 104 5.87 2.46 16.80
N GLU A 105 6.84 2.36 15.89
CA GLU A 105 7.92 3.33 15.75
C GLU A 105 7.37 4.74 15.43
N LEU A 106 6.41 4.84 14.50
CA LEU A 106 5.77 6.10 14.12
C LEU A 106 4.95 6.70 15.27
N ARG A 107 4.28 5.87 16.09
CA ARG A 107 3.52 6.33 17.27
C ARG A 107 4.42 6.82 18.41
N ASN A 108 5.62 6.28 18.51
CA ASN A 108 6.60 6.66 19.54
C ASN A 108 7.35 7.94 19.18
N GLN A 109 7.11 8.53 18.00
CA GLN A 109 7.66 9.83 17.64
C GLN A 109 6.99 10.94 18.47
N PRO A 110 7.77 11.94 18.94
CA PRO A 110 7.24 13.06 19.71
C PRO A 110 6.13 13.76 18.92
N GLU A 111 5.09 14.16 19.64
CA GLU A 111 3.77 14.54 19.11
C GLU A 111 3.75 15.70 18.10
N GLN A 112 4.88 16.37 17.91
CA GLN A 112 5.08 17.53 17.06
C GLN A 112 4.94 17.23 15.55
N GLN A 113 4.86 15.96 15.14
CA GLN A 113 4.87 15.57 13.72
C GLN A 113 3.79 14.54 13.33
N LYS A 114 2.75 14.35 14.16
CA LYS A 114 1.55 13.60 13.74
C LYS A 114 0.89 14.38 12.60
N PRO A 115 0.57 13.78 11.43
CA PRO A 115 -0.20 14.46 10.40
C PRO A 115 -1.52 14.94 10.99
N GLN A 116 -1.68 16.25 11.17
CA GLN A 116 -2.86 16.89 11.76
C GLN A 116 -4.09 16.87 10.82
N GLU A 117 -4.16 15.92 9.89
CA GLU A 117 -5.10 15.99 8.75
C GLU A 117 -6.49 15.44 9.06
N ALA A 118 -6.73 14.79 10.21
CA ALA A 118 -8.06 14.26 10.53
C ALA A 118 -8.89 15.18 11.46
N THR A 119 -8.24 15.94 12.34
CA THR A 119 -8.94 16.76 13.34
C THR A 119 -9.22 18.19 12.89
N SER A 120 -8.38 18.77 12.01
CA SER A 120 -8.49 20.18 11.62
C SER A 120 -9.73 20.49 10.76
N PHE A 121 -10.15 19.58 9.87
CA PHE A 121 -11.29 19.85 8.99
C PHE A 121 -12.64 19.77 9.71
N ALA A 122 -12.82 18.77 10.59
CA ALA A 122 -14.04 18.60 11.38
C ALA A 122 -14.21 19.70 12.45
N GLU A 123 -13.11 20.17 13.05
CA GLU A 123 -13.15 21.28 14.02
C GLU A 123 -13.38 22.64 13.36
N ARG A 124 -12.83 22.88 12.16
CA ARG A 124 -13.10 24.10 11.39
C ARG A 124 -14.56 24.27 11.01
N ILE A 125 -15.28 23.17 10.73
CA ILE A 125 -16.71 23.22 10.43
C ILE A 125 -17.53 23.43 11.72
N ARG A 126 -17.11 22.83 12.84
CA ARG A 126 -17.79 22.99 14.13
C ARG A 126 -17.69 24.43 14.67
N GLY A 127 -16.59 25.14 14.42
CA GLY A 127 -16.45 26.56 14.77
C GLY A 127 -17.32 27.53 13.96
N PHE A 128 -17.81 27.12 12.77
CA PHE A 128 -18.65 27.98 11.92
C PHE A 128 -20.14 27.92 12.30
N LEU A 129 -20.58 26.86 13.00
CA LEU A 129 -21.99 26.66 13.35
C LEU A 129 -22.40 27.30 14.69
N THR A 130 -21.47 27.69 15.55
CA THR A 130 -21.75 28.27 16.87
C THR A 130 -21.77 29.81 16.88
N MET A 131 -21.49 30.47 15.75
CA MET A 131 -21.43 31.95 15.62
C MET A 131 -22.67 32.59 14.96
N LYS A 132 -23.79 31.86 14.88
CA LYS A 132 -25.12 32.42 14.62
C LYS A 132 -26.04 32.15 15.81
N LEU A 133 -25.80 32.93 16.88
CA LEU A 133 -26.87 33.42 17.76
C LEU A 133 -27.71 34.44 17.00
#